data_AF-A0A9E4Q0Y8-F1
#
_entry.id   AF-A0A9E4Q0Y8-F1
#
_cell.length_a   1.000
_cell.length_b   1.000
_cell.length_c   1.000
_cell.angle_alpha   90.00
_cell.angle_beta   90.00
_cell.angle_gamma   90.00
#
_symmetry.space_group_name_H-M   'P 1'
#
loop_
_entity.id
_entity.type
_entity.pdbx_description
1 polymer ?
#
loop_
_entity_poly.entity_id
_entity_poly.type
_entity_poly.pdbx_seq_one_letter_code
_entity_poly.pdbx_strand_id
1 'polypeptide(L)'
;QFIAGYGAAQAVPGPLFTFAAYLGAASSGTPNGWTGGLFALGAIFLPSFLLVTGTLPFWDRLRSMSGFRGAIQGINAAVVGLLLAALYSPVFTSAINAPRDLALALAAFGLLAFWKWPPWLVVILAALAGAGLALL
;
A
#
# COMPACT_ATOMS: atom_id res chain seq x y z
N GLN A 1 15.68 -9.33 -4.28
CA GLN A 1 14.42 -10.06 -4.06
C GLN A 1 13.32 -9.15 -3.50
N PHE A 2 13.60 -8.30 -2.51
CA PHE A 2 12.63 -7.33 -1.95
C PHE A 2 11.88 -6.48 -3.00
N ILE A 3 12.59 -5.84 -3.93
CA ILE A 3 11.99 -4.97 -4.96
C ILE A 3 11.08 -5.76 -5.92
N ALA A 4 11.45 -7.00 -6.26
CA ALA A 4 10.64 -7.87 -7.12
C ALA A 4 9.34 -8.30 -6.41
N GLY A 5 9.43 -8.66 -5.13
CA GLY A 5 8.24 -8.96 -4.31
C GLY A 5 7.35 -7.73 -4.09
N TYR A 6 7.94 -6.55 -3.88
CA TYR A 6 7.21 -5.30 -3.70
C TYR A 6 6.46 -4.90 -4.99
N GLY A 7 7.10 -5.02 -6.15
CA GLY A 7 6.46 -4.79 -7.45
C GLY A 7 5.34 -5.79 -7.75
N ALA A 8 5.53 -7.07 -7.39
CA ALA A 8 4.47 -8.08 -7.51
C ALA A 8 3.30 -7.81 -6.55
N ALA A 9 3.57 -7.41 -5.31
CA ALA A 9 2.53 -7.07 -4.32
C ALA A 9 1.71 -5.84 -4.74
N GLN A 10 2.33 -4.87 -5.42
CA GLN A 10 1.65 -3.70 -6.01
C GLN A 10 0.75 -4.07 -7.20
N ALA A 11 0.97 -5.23 -7.84
CA ALA A 11 0.21 -5.69 -9.00
C ALA A 11 -0.98 -6.61 -8.64
N VAL A 12 -1.04 -7.13 -7.40
CA VAL A 12 -2.09 -8.06 -6.95
C VAL A 12 -3.14 -7.29 -6.13
N PRO A 13 -4.45 -7.47 -6.40
CA PRO A 13 -5.50 -6.93 -5.56
C PRO A 13 -5.45 -7.57 -4.17
N GLY A 14 -5.16 -6.79 -3.13
CA GLY A 14 -5.15 -7.30 -1.76
C GLY A 14 -4.56 -6.30 -0.77
N PRO A 15 -4.69 -6.58 0.54
CA PRO A 15 -4.03 -5.76 1.54
C PRO A 15 -2.52 -5.94 1.43
N LEU A 16 -1.79 -4.83 1.24
CA LEU A 16 -0.32 -4.81 1.16
C LEU A 16 0.35 -5.50 2.37
N PHE A 17 -0.36 -5.63 3.50
CA PHE A 17 0.09 -6.35 4.69
C PHE A 17 0.38 -7.84 4.46
N THR A 18 -0.20 -8.49 3.46
CA THR A 18 0.13 -9.89 3.11
C THR A 18 1.57 -10.03 2.58
N PHE A 19 2.18 -8.92 2.14
CA PHE A 19 3.61 -8.88 1.81
C PHE A 19 4.50 -9.26 3.00
N ALA A 20 4.04 -9.11 4.24
CA ALA A 20 4.76 -9.59 5.43
C ALA A 20 5.03 -11.10 5.38
N ALA A 21 4.10 -11.90 4.84
CA ALA A 21 4.30 -13.34 4.67
C ALA A 21 5.41 -13.63 3.65
N TYR A 22 5.45 -12.89 2.54
CA TYR A 22 6.54 -12.99 1.56
C TYR A 22 7.88 -12.60 2.18
N LEU A 23 7.92 -11.49 2.93
CA LEU A 23 9.15 -11.04 3.60
C LEU A 23 9.65 -12.05 4.65
N GLY A 24 8.74 -12.62 5.44
CA GLY A 24 9.08 -13.68 6.40
C GLY A 24 9.59 -14.93 5.70
N ALA A 25 9.01 -15.30 4.56
CA ALA A 25 9.45 -16.46 3.79
C ALA A 25 10.79 -16.25 3.09
N ALA A 26 11.02 -15.04 2.56
CA ALA A 26 12.23 -14.66 1.84
C ALA A 26 13.36 -14.17 2.75
N SER A 27 13.14 -14.12 4.07
CA SER A 27 14.14 -13.65 5.02
C SER A 27 15.32 -14.63 5.15
N SER A 28 16.52 -14.10 5.33
CA SER A 28 17.74 -14.90 5.58
C SER A 28 17.87 -15.36 7.04
N GLY A 29 17.07 -14.78 7.95
CA GLY A 29 17.04 -15.15 9.37
C GLY A 29 16.09 -16.32 9.64
N THR A 30 16.34 -17.09 10.69
CA THR A 30 15.41 -18.13 11.15
C THR A 30 14.37 -17.53 12.11
N PRO A 31 13.07 -17.85 11.97
CA PRO A 31 12.45 -18.74 10.98
C PRO A 31 12.29 -18.11 9.58
N ASN A 32 12.51 -18.91 8.52
CA ASN A 32 12.35 -18.53 7.11
C ASN A 32 11.42 -19.51 6.36
N GLY A 33 11.23 -19.32 5.05
CA GLY A 33 10.33 -20.16 4.25
C GLY A 33 8.88 -20.11 4.73
N TRP A 34 8.15 -21.22 4.65
CA TRP A 34 6.75 -21.26 5.06
C TRP A 34 6.52 -20.89 6.53
N THR A 35 7.42 -21.30 7.43
CA THR A 35 7.30 -21.00 8.87
C THR A 35 7.57 -19.54 9.17
N GLY A 36 8.61 -18.95 8.54
CA GLY A 36 8.87 -17.51 8.62
C GLY A 36 7.73 -16.68 8.06
N GLY A 37 7.13 -17.11 6.95
CA GLY A 37 5.98 -16.45 6.34
C GLY A 37 4.72 -16.50 7.20
N LEU A 38 4.36 -17.68 7.74
CA LEU A 38 3.22 -17.82 8.66
C LEU A 38 3.43 -17.04 9.96
N PHE A 39 4.66 -17.03 10.49
CA PHE A 39 5.00 -16.24 11.67
C PHE A 39 4.85 -14.74 11.41
N ALA A 40 5.43 -14.23 10.33
CA ALA A 40 5.34 -12.81 9.97
C ALA A 40 3.88 -12.38 9.69
N LEU A 41 3.09 -13.27 9.05
CA LEU A 41 1.66 -13.06 8.84
C LEU A 41 0.90 -13.00 10.17
N GLY A 42 1.16 -13.93 11.10
CA GLY A 42 0.59 -13.88 12.43
C GLY A 42 0.96 -12.60 13.16
N ALA A 43 2.25 -12.26 13.17
CA ALA A 43 2.78 -11.09 13.88
C ALA A 43 2.19 -9.75 13.39
N ILE A 44 1.94 -9.59 12.08
CA ILE A 44 1.37 -8.34 11.56
C ILE A 44 -0.12 -8.19 11.84
N PHE A 45 -0.88 -9.30 11.85
CA PHE A 45 -2.34 -9.25 12.04
C PHE A 45 -2.80 -9.42 13.50
N LEU A 46 -2.02 -10.10 14.34
CA LEU A 46 -2.39 -10.40 15.72
C LEU A 46 -2.69 -9.15 16.57
N PRO A 47 -1.91 -8.05 16.51
CA PRO A 47 -2.20 -6.85 17.30
C PRO A 47 -3.55 -6.24 16.93
N SER A 48 -3.85 -6.10 15.64
CA SER A 48 -5.13 -5.58 15.17
C SER A 48 -6.29 -6.50 15.56
N PHE A 49 -6.10 -7.81 15.48
CA PHE A 49 -7.10 -8.79 15.90
C PHE A 49 -7.42 -8.69 17.40
N LEU A 50 -6.39 -8.59 18.24
CA LEU A 50 -6.54 -8.40 19.69
C LEU A 50 -7.21 -7.07 20.03
N LEU A 51 -6.85 -5.99 19.32
CA LEU A 51 -7.48 -4.68 19.52
C LEU A 51 -8.98 -4.73 19.16
N VAL A 52 -9.34 -5.30 18.01
CA VAL A 52 -10.75 -5.40 17.60
C VAL A 52 -11.53 -6.27 18.56
N THR A 53 -11.05 -7.48 18.87
CA THR A 53 -11.76 -8.40 19.76
C THR A 53 -11.83 -7.87 21.20
N GLY A 54 -10.78 -7.22 21.69
CA GLY A 54 -10.74 -6.61 23.02
C GLY A 54 -11.60 -5.35 23.17
N THR A 55 -11.78 -4.58 22.08
CA THR A 55 -12.59 -3.34 22.11
C THR A 55 -14.06 -3.58 21.79
N LEU A 56 -14.40 -4.64 21.04
CA LEU A 56 -15.77 -4.93 20.60
C LEU A 56 -16.80 -4.96 21.74
N PRO A 57 -16.55 -5.58 22.91
CA PRO A 57 -17.51 -5.60 24.03
C PRO A 57 -17.80 -4.21 24.60
N PHE A 58 -16.88 -3.25 24.42
CA PHE A 58 -16.97 -1.90 24.95
C PHE A 58 -17.28 -0.86 23.87
N TRP A 59 -17.55 -1.30 22.64
CA TRP A 59 -17.65 -0.43 21.47
C TRP A 59 -18.70 0.67 21.63
N ASP A 60 -19.90 0.33 22.12
CA ASP A 60 -20.98 1.29 22.32
C ASP A 60 -20.65 2.36 23.36
N ARG A 61 -19.91 1.97 24.41
CA ARG A 61 -19.42 2.91 25.42
C ARG A 61 -18.35 3.84 24.83
N LEU A 62 -17.36 3.29 24.14
CA LEU A 62 -16.27 4.06 23.53
C LEU A 62 -16.78 5.07 22.49
N ARG A 63 -17.68 4.67 21.58
CA ARG A 63 -18.22 5.56 20.54
C ARG A 63 -19.07 6.71 21.07
N SER A 64 -19.62 6.58 22.28
CA SER A 64 -20.40 7.66 22.93
C SER A 64 -19.51 8.77 23.50
N MET A 65 -18.23 8.47 23.79
CA MET A 65 -17.27 9.43 24.34
C MET A 65 -16.85 10.44 23.26
N SER A 66 -17.00 11.74 23.56
CA SER A 66 -16.59 12.82 22.65
C SER A 66 -15.10 12.76 22.30
N GLY A 67 -14.24 12.49 23.29
CA GLY A 67 -12.80 12.35 23.09
C GLY A 67 -12.41 11.21 22.14
N PHE A 68 -13.09 10.06 22.22
CA PHE A 68 -12.83 8.92 21.32
C PHE A 68 -13.24 9.24 19.89
N ARG A 69 -14.39 9.89 19.67
CA ARG A 69 -14.80 10.35 18.33
C ARG A 69 -13.81 11.36 17.75
N GLY A 70 -13.31 12.29 18.57
CA GLY A 70 -12.27 13.23 18.17
C GLY A 70 -10.96 12.53 17.79
N ALA A 71 -10.54 11.53 18.57
CA ALA A 71 -9.36 10.72 18.26
C ALA A 71 -9.50 9.97 16.93
N ILE A 72 -10.64 9.33 16.66
CA ILE A 72 -10.88 8.63 15.39
C ILE A 72 -10.83 9.59 14.20
N GLN A 73 -11.42 10.79 14.32
CA GLN A 73 -11.32 11.81 13.28
C GLN A 73 -9.88 12.29 13.08
N GLY A 74 -9.13 12.50 14.16
CA GLY A 74 -7.71 12.86 14.11
C GLY A 74 -6.85 11.78 13.44
N ILE A 75 -7.10 10.51 13.74
CA ILE A 75 -6.44 9.37 13.10
C ILE A 75 -6.75 9.36 11.59
N ASN A 76 -8.02 9.51 11.20
CA ASN A 76 -8.39 9.57 9.78
C ASN A 76 -7.72 10.75 9.07
N ALA A 77 -7.67 11.93 9.70
CA ALA A 77 -6.97 13.10 9.16
C ALA A 77 -5.46 12.86 9.03
N ALA A 78 -4.83 12.23 10.03
CA ALA A 78 -3.42 11.87 9.99
C ALA A 78 -3.10 10.86 8.88
N VAL A 79 -3.97 9.87 8.66
CA VAL A 79 -3.83 8.90 7.56
C VAL A 79 -3.90 9.62 6.21
N VAL A 80 -4.87 10.51 6.00
CA VAL A 80 -4.96 11.30 4.77
C VAL A 80 -3.70 12.15 4.58
N GLY A 81 -3.24 12.83 5.64
CA GLY A 81 -2.01 13.62 5.60
C GLY A 81 -0.77 12.79 5.26
N LEU A 82 -0.65 11.60 5.84
CA LEU A 82 0.46 10.67 5.57
C LEU A 82 0.41 10.14 4.13
N LEU A 83 -0.77 9.82 3.61
CA LEU A 83 -0.94 9.38 2.22
C LEU A 83 -0.59 10.50 1.23
N LEU A 84 -1.00 11.74 1.52
CA LEU A 84 -0.60 12.91 0.73
C LEU A 84 0.91 13.15 0.79
N ALA A 85 1.51 13.03 1.97
CA ALA A 85 2.96 13.16 2.14
C ALA A 85 3.71 12.10 1.34
N ALA A 86 3.26 10.84 1.40
CA ALA A 86 3.84 9.73 0.65
C ALA A 86 3.67 9.90 -0.87
N LEU A 87 2.51 10.41 -1.29
CA LEU A 87 2.23 10.74 -2.69
C LEU A 87 3.20 11.80 -3.21
N TYR A 88 3.47 12.84 -2.42
CA TYR A 88 4.46 13.85 -2.82
C TYR A 88 5.88 13.28 -2.77
N SER A 89 6.29 12.69 -1.64
CA SER A 89 7.62 12.13 -1.43
C SER A 89 7.53 10.75 -0.75
N PRO A 90 8.03 9.67 -1.37
CA PRO A 90 8.88 9.65 -2.55
C PRO A 90 8.14 9.53 -3.90
N VAL A 91 6.83 9.28 -3.93
CA VAL A 91 6.16 8.79 -5.16
C VAL A 91 6.27 9.79 -6.31
N PHE A 92 5.80 11.02 -6.13
CA PHE A 92 5.84 12.04 -7.18
C PHE A 92 7.28 12.50 -7.47
N THR A 93 8.04 12.80 -6.41
CA THR A 93 9.42 13.32 -6.55
C THR A 93 10.41 12.33 -7.16
N SER A 94 10.18 11.01 -7.03
CA SER A 94 11.03 9.99 -7.66
C SER A 94 10.57 9.62 -9.08
N ALA A 95 9.27 9.69 -9.35
CA ALA A 95 8.72 9.27 -10.63
C ALA A 95 8.74 10.36 -11.71
N ILE A 96 8.56 11.64 -11.34
CA ILE A 96 8.40 12.74 -12.28
C ILE A 96 9.67 13.58 -12.31
N ASN A 97 10.52 13.34 -13.32
CA ASN A 97 11.79 14.07 -13.49
C ASN A 97 11.77 14.98 -14.74
N ALA A 98 10.87 14.69 -15.69
CA ALA A 98 10.68 15.47 -16.90
C ALA A 98 9.18 15.68 -17.23
N PRO A 99 8.83 16.68 -18.06
CA PRO A 99 7.44 16.92 -18.48
C PRO A 99 6.76 15.72 -19.15
N ARG A 100 7.55 14.87 -19.83
CA ARG A 100 7.06 13.63 -20.46
C ARG A 100 6.60 12.58 -19.44
N ASP A 101 7.26 12.51 -18.28
CA ASP A 101 6.88 11.59 -17.19
C ASP A 101 5.54 12.03 -16.59
N LEU A 102 5.34 13.34 -16.46
CA LEU A 102 4.08 13.92 -16.01
C LEU A 102 2.94 13.62 -17.00
N ALA A 103 3.19 13.73 -18.31
CA ALA A 103 2.21 13.38 -19.34
C ALA A 103 1.81 11.89 -19.27
N LEU A 104 2.79 10.99 -19.09
CA LEU A 104 2.50 9.56 -18.89
C LEU A 104 1.69 9.31 -17.61
N ALA A 105 2.05 9.95 -16.50
CA ALA A 105 1.34 9.81 -15.24
C ALA A 105 -0.13 10.29 -15.34
N LEU A 106 -0.37 11.42 -16.02
CA LEU A 106 -1.71 11.93 -16.27
C LEU A 106 -2.52 11.01 -17.20
N ALA A 107 -1.89 10.46 -18.23
CA ALA A 107 -2.53 9.48 -19.11
C ALA A 107 -2.92 8.20 -18.35
N ALA A 108 -2.01 7.65 -17.55
CA ALA A 108 -2.27 6.48 -16.70
C ALA A 108 -3.38 6.76 -15.68
N PHE A 109 -3.36 7.94 -15.04
CA PHE A 109 -4.43 8.38 -14.15
C PHE A 109 -5.77 8.45 -14.88
N GLY A 110 -5.80 9.00 -16.09
CA GLY A 110 -7.02 9.06 -16.91
C GLY A 110 -7.59 7.68 -17.21
N LEU A 111 -6.73 6.74 -17.65
CA LEU A 111 -7.12 5.35 -17.93
C LEU A 111 -7.76 4.66 -16.71
N LEU A 112 -7.24 4.94 -15.50
CA LEU A 112 -7.77 4.37 -14.26
C LEU A 112 -9.03 5.09 -13.77
N ALA A 113 -9.02 6.43 -13.73
CA ALA A 113 -10.06 7.23 -13.11
C ALA A 113 -11.33 7.35 -13.98
N PHE A 114 -11.16 7.54 -15.29
CA PHE A 114 -12.28 7.77 -16.20
C PHE A 114 -12.65 6.52 -17.00
N TRP A 115 -11.66 5.83 -17.58
CA TRP A 115 -11.90 4.62 -18.38
C TRP A 115 -12.01 3.34 -17.54
N LYS A 116 -11.62 3.38 -16.26
CA LYS A 116 -11.69 2.25 -15.31
C LYS A 116 -11.04 0.99 -15.86
N TRP A 117 -9.96 1.15 -16.62
CA TRP A 117 -9.20 0.02 -17.14
C TRP A 117 -8.61 -0.81 -16.00
N PRO A 118 -8.43 -2.13 -16.19
CA PRO A 118 -7.83 -2.97 -15.17
C PRO A 118 -6.44 -2.44 -14.78
N PRO A 119 -6.12 -2.29 -13.48
CA PRO A 119 -4.84 -1.72 -13.04
C PRO A 119 -3.61 -2.43 -13.62
N TRP A 120 -3.65 -3.76 -13.72
CA TRP A 120 -2.55 -4.55 -14.28
C TRP A 120 -2.22 -4.16 -15.73
N LEU A 121 -3.25 -3.83 -16.53
CA LEU A 121 -3.08 -3.47 -17.93
C LEU A 121 -2.48 -2.07 -18.05
N VAL A 122 -2.95 -1.12 -17.23
CA VAL A 122 -2.40 0.24 -17.17
C VAL A 122 -0.92 0.21 -16.75
N VAL A 123 -0.56 -0.64 -15.79
CA VAL A 123 0.84 -0.83 -15.37
C VAL A 123 1.72 -1.33 -16.51
N ILE A 124 1.27 -2.33 -17.27
CA ILE A 124 2.03 -2.85 -18.43
C ILE A 124 2.23 -1.75 -19.49
N LEU A 125 1.16 -1.02 -19.83
CA LEU A 125 1.23 0.05 -20.83
C LEU A 125 2.16 1.19 -20.38
N ALA A 126 2.05 1.61 -19.12
CA ALA A 126 2.91 2.65 -18.56
C ALA A 126 4.38 2.22 -18.53
N ALA A 127 4.66 0.96 -18.19
CA ALA A 127 6.01 0.42 -18.20
C ALA A 127 6.62 0.39 -19.61
N LEU A 128 5.86 -0.06 -20.61
CA LEU A 128 6.30 -0.08 -22.01
C LEU A 128 6.51 1.34 -22.55
N ALA A 129 5.58 2.26 -22.27
CA ALA A 129 5.69 3.65 -22.69
C ALA A 129 6.88 4.35 -22.04
N GLY A 130 7.11 4.14 -20.74
CA GLY A 130 8.28 4.67 -20.02
C GLY A 130 9.60 4.12 -20.55
N ALA A 131 9.68 2.81 -20.83
CA ALA A 131 10.86 2.20 -21.43
C ALA A 131 11.17 2.76 -22.83
N GLY A 132 10.14 2.98 -23.65
CA GLY A 132 10.28 3.62 -24.96
C GLY A 132 10.77 5.06 -24.88
N LEU A 133 10.24 5.86 -23.93
CA LEU A 133 10.69 7.23 -23.70
C LEU A 133 12.13 7.32 -23.16
N ALA A 134 12.59 6.31 -22.42
CA ALA A 134 13.96 6.28 -21.91
C ALA A 134 15.01 6.06 -23.01
N LEU A 135 14.59 5.54 -24.18
CA LEU A 135 15.45 5.33 -25.34
C LEU A 135 15.55 6.58 -26.24
N LEU A 136 14.80 7.65 -25.94
CA LEU A 136 14.76 8.94 -26.67
C LEU A 136 15.39 10.07 -25.86
#